data_AF-V6KQI6-F1
#
_entry.id   AF-V6KQI6-F1
#
_cell.length_a   1.000
_cell.length_b   1.000
_cell.length_c   1.000
_cell.angle_alpha   90.00
_cell.angle_beta   90.00
_cell.angle_gamma   90.00
#
_symmetry.space_group_name_H-M   'P 1'
#
loop_
_entity.id
_entity.type
_entity.pdbx_description
1 polymer ?
#
loop_
_entity_poly.entity_id
_entity_poly.type
_entity_poly.pdbx_seq_one_letter_code
_entity_poly.pdbx_strand_id
1 'polypeptide(L)'
;MRTAILFLTHTFDGETVHAFDKLAREAGVFGDVRILADSPTAPPDRLVHCSQSFDFEDLKAGYPRTLARDIVPGSCHLPVLDFARNHPYDDYWLIEYDVRFTGDWAVFFSATAGKPWKSIS
;
A
#
# COMPACT_ATOMS: atom_id res chain seq x y z
N MET A 1 0.78 9.83 -16.38
CA MET A 1 0.86 8.58 -15.63
C MET A 1 0.64 8.93 -14.17
N ARG A 2 -0.43 8.44 -13.57
CA ARG A 2 -0.79 8.63 -12.18
C ARG A 2 -0.44 7.36 -11.42
N THR A 3 0.40 7.48 -10.41
CA THR A 3 0.85 6.34 -9.59
C THR A 3 0.28 6.45 -8.18
N ALA A 4 -0.25 5.35 -7.66
CA ALA A 4 -0.54 5.21 -6.23
C ALA A 4 0.57 4.39 -5.56
N ILE A 5 1.04 4.86 -4.41
CA ILE A 5 1.93 4.10 -3.52
C ILE A 5 1.14 3.78 -2.26
N LEU A 6 0.82 2.50 -2.09
CA LEU A 6 -0.06 1.98 -1.06
C LEU A 6 0.78 1.35 0.06
N PHE A 7 0.69 1.91 1.25
CA PHE A 7 1.29 1.37 2.46
C PHE A 7 0.26 0.52 3.21
N LEU A 8 0.45 -0.79 3.22
CA LEU A 8 -0.49 -1.75 3.82
C LEU A 8 -0.08 -2.08 5.25
N THR A 9 -0.98 -1.82 6.21
CA THR A 9 -0.70 -2.05 7.63
C THR A 9 -1.92 -2.55 8.40
N HIS A 10 -1.68 -3.23 9.51
CA HIS A 10 -2.66 -3.54 10.55
C HIS A 10 -2.32 -2.92 11.91
N THR A 11 -1.22 -2.16 12.03
CA THR A 11 -0.82 -1.43 13.25
C THR A 11 -0.41 0.02 12.92
N PHE A 12 -0.41 0.87 13.95
CA PHE A 12 0.17 2.22 13.90
C PHE A 12 1.12 2.44 15.07
N ASP A 13 2.01 1.47 15.30
CA ASP A 13 3.12 1.66 16.24
C ASP A 13 4.15 2.68 15.71
N GLY A 14 5.09 3.07 16.57
CA GLY A 14 6.09 4.08 16.24
C GLY A 14 6.95 3.72 15.02
N GLU A 15 7.26 2.43 14.82
CA GLU A 15 8.05 1.98 13.68
C GLU A 15 7.27 2.08 12.37
N THR A 16 6.03 1.61 12.38
CA THR A 16 5.14 1.60 11.23
C THR A 16 4.81 3.02 10.79
N VAL A 17 4.52 3.89 11.76
CA VAL A 17 4.30 5.31 11.51
C VAL A 17 5.57 5.98 10.98
N HIS A 18 6.74 5.67 11.52
CA HIS A 18 8.00 6.19 11.01
C HIS A 18 8.30 5.73 9.58
N ALA A 19 8.04 4.46 9.27
CA ALA A 19 8.20 3.90 7.93
C ALA A 19 7.28 4.59 6.92
N PHE A 20 6.01 4.81 7.29
CA PHE A 20 5.07 5.56 6.47
C PHE A 20 5.52 7.01 6.27
N ASP A 21 5.88 7.73 7.34
CA ASP A 21 6.31 9.14 7.23
C ASP A 21 7.56 9.28 6.34
N LYS A 22 8.48 8.32 6.43
CA LYS A 22 9.65 8.25 5.54
C LYS A 22 9.21 8.06 4.08
N LEU A 23 8.35 7.09 3.82
CA LEU A 23 7.83 6.80 2.49
C LEU A 23 7.09 8.01 1.90
N ALA A 24 6.18 8.63 2.66
CA ALA A 24 5.41 9.78 2.23
C ALA A 24 6.31 10.99 1.91
N ARG A 25 7.31 11.26 2.76
CA ARG A 25 8.26 12.36 2.55
C ARG A 25 9.12 12.19 1.30
N GLU A 26 9.62 10.98 1.05
CA GLU A 26 10.58 10.72 -0.02
C GLU A 26 9.90 10.40 -1.36
N ALA A 27 8.80 9.66 -1.34
CA ALA A 27 8.12 9.18 -2.54
C ALA A 27 6.94 10.05 -3.01
N GLY A 28 6.51 11.03 -2.21
CA GLY A 28 5.35 11.89 -2.55
C GLY A 28 5.53 12.71 -3.83
N VAL A 29 6.77 12.91 -4.29
CA VAL A 29 7.06 13.55 -5.60
C VAL A 29 6.83 12.61 -6.79
N PHE A 30 6.78 11.30 -6.56
CA PHE A 30 6.61 10.27 -7.59
C PHE A 30 5.16 9.83 -7.75
N GLY A 31 4.39 9.80 -6.66
CA GLY A 31 3.00 9.36 -6.70
C GLY A 31 2.24 9.68 -5.42
N ASP A 32 0.92 9.43 -5.47
CA ASP A 32 0.03 9.62 -4.33
C ASP A 32 0.30 8.53 -3.29
N VAL A 33 0.84 8.91 -2.14
CA VAL A 33 1.11 7.98 -1.03
C VAL A 33 -0.15 7.84 -0.16
N ARG A 34 -0.64 6.61 0.01
CA ARG A 34 -1.87 6.28 0.74
C ARG A 34 -1.64 5.11 1.68
N ILE A 35 -2.47 5.02 2.72
CA ILE A 35 -2.47 3.90 3.67
C ILE A 35 -3.68 3.02 3.39
N LEU A 36 -3.45 1.71 3.32
CA LEU A 36 -4.49 0.70 3.42
C LEU A 36 -4.41 0.10 4.82
N ALA A 37 -5.42 0.35 5.64
CA ALA A 37 -5.43 -0.03 7.05
C ALA A 37 -6.42 -1.18 7.30
N ASP A 38 -5.93 -2.28 7.85
CA ASP A 38 -6.78 -3.39 8.27
C ASP A 38 -7.58 -3.02 9.53
N SER A 39 -8.90 -3.08 9.45
CA SER A 39 -9.83 -2.88 10.56
C SER A 39 -9.69 -4.03 11.57
N PRO A 40 -9.75 -3.77 12.90
CA PRO A 40 -10.29 -2.58 13.57
C PRO A 40 -9.26 -1.49 13.87
N THR A 41 -8.06 -1.55 13.32
CA THR A 41 -7.01 -0.60 13.67
C THR A 41 -7.30 0.78 13.08
N ALA A 42 -7.71 1.71 13.93
CA ALA A 42 -7.95 3.09 13.54
C ALA A 42 -6.63 3.84 13.27
N PRO A 43 -6.50 4.55 12.13
CA PRO A 43 -5.37 5.43 11.91
C PRO A 43 -5.38 6.60 12.91
N PRO A 44 -4.20 7.08 13.35
CA PRO A 44 -4.09 8.33 14.10
C PRO A 44 -4.73 9.49 13.35
N ASP A 45 -5.31 10.47 14.05
CA ASP A 45 -6.05 11.60 13.45
C ASP A 45 -5.33 12.26 12.27
N ARG A 46 -4.00 12.47 12.40
CA ARG A 46 -3.17 13.08 11.36
C ARG A 46 -3.07 12.25 10.07
N LEU A 47 -3.33 10.95 10.13
CA LEU A 47 -3.23 10.01 9.02
C LEU A 47 -4.59 9.61 8.43
N VAL A 48 -5.70 9.99 9.06
CA VAL A 48 -7.06 9.64 8.61
C VAL A 48 -7.29 10.05 7.16
N HIS A 49 -6.89 11.27 6.79
CA HIS A 49 -7.13 11.83 5.46
C HIS A 49 -6.39 11.12 4.32
N CYS A 50 -5.33 10.37 4.63
CA CYS A 50 -4.57 9.59 3.65
C CYS A 50 -4.77 8.09 3.81
N SER A 51 -5.69 7.67 4.70
CA SER A 51 -5.98 6.27 4.97
C SER A 51 -7.30 5.83 4.37
N GLN A 52 -7.33 4.61 3.87
CA GLN A 52 -8.56 3.86 3.60
C GLN A 52 -8.52 2.59 4.44
N SER A 53 -9.48 2.47 5.34
CA SER A 53 -9.66 1.24 6.10
C SER A 53 -10.43 0.21 5.28
N PHE A 54 -10.11 -1.06 5.49
CA PHE A 54 -10.84 -2.18 4.93
C PHE A 54 -11.04 -3.24 6.03
N ASP A 55 -12.01 -4.12 5.83
CA ASP A 55 -12.20 -5.31 6.67
C ASP A 55 -11.90 -6.55 5.81
N PHE A 56 -11.05 -7.43 6.31
CA PHE A 56 -10.64 -8.60 5.53
C PHE A 56 -11.79 -9.57 5.25
N GLU A 57 -12.71 -9.78 6.20
CA GLU A 57 -13.83 -10.69 5.99
C GLU A 57 -14.82 -10.13 4.96
N ASP A 58 -15.06 -8.81 4.98
CA ASP A 58 -15.84 -8.13 3.94
C ASP A 58 -15.19 -8.25 2.56
N LEU A 59 -13.87 -8.05 2.47
CA LEU A 59 -13.12 -8.23 1.21
C LEU A 59 -13.22 -9.67 0.71
N LYS A 60 -13.03 -10.65 1.58
CA LYS A 60 -13.07 -12.07 1.23
C LYS A 60 -14.44 -12.50 0.72
N ALA A 61 -15.52 -11.97 1.30
CA ALA A 61 -16.88 -12.20 0.79
C ALA A 61 -17.07 -11.67 -0.64
N GLY A 62 -16.41 -10.56 -0.99
CA GLY A 62 -16.39 -10.01 -2.34
C GLY A 62 -15.52 -10.76 -3.35
N TYR A 63 -14.56 -11.57 -2.88
CA TYR A 63 -13.59 -12.30 -3.71
C TYR A 63 -13.59 -13.81 -3.38
N PRO A 64 -14.59 -14.58 -3.84
CA PRO A 64 -14.88 -15.95 -3.38
C PRO A 64 -13.83 -17.02 -3.76
N ARG A 65 -12.78 -16.65 -4.52
CA ARG A 65 -11.68 -17.54 -4.91
C ARG A 65 -10.38 -17.30 -4.13
N THR A 66 -10.41 -16.48 -3.07
CA THR A 66 -9.24 -16.27 -2.24
C THR A 66 -8.92 -17.50 -1.40
N LEU A 67 -7.75 -18.09 -1.62
CA LEU A 67 -7.27 -19.30 -0.92
C LEU A 67 -6.54 -18.98 0.39
N ALA A 68 -6.19 -17.72 0.62
CA ALA A 68 -5.42 -17.29 1.78
C ALA A 68 -6.31 -16.98 2.99
N ARG A 69 -5.75 -17.22 4.19
CA ARG A 69 -6.44 -17.08 5.48
C ARG A 69 -6.25 -15.71 6.12
N ASP A 70 -5.24 -14.97 5.68
CA ASP A 70 -4.84 -13.68 6.23
C ASP A 70 -4.54 -12.70 5.07
N ILE A 71 -4.54 -11.39 5.35
CA ILE A 71 -4.08 -10.35 4.41
C ILE A 71 -2.58 -10.50 4.17
N VAL A 72 -1.81 -10.50 5.25
CA VAL A 72 -0.38 -10.84 5.26
C VAL A 72 -0.20 -12.06 6.16
N PRO A 73 0.24 -13.23 5.63
CA PRO A 73 0.60 -13.50 4.25
C PRO A 73 -0.59 -13.96 3.37
N GLY A 74 -0.62 -13.51 2.11
CA GLY A 74 -1.31 -14.23 1.03
C GLY A 74 -2.53 -13.55 0.38
N SER A 75 -3.12 -12.51 0.97
CA SER A 75 -4.27 -11.79 0.39
C SER A 75 -4.05 -10.28 0.23
N CYS A 76 -2.81 -9.80 0.29
CA CYS A 76 -2.48 -8.38 0.22
C CYS A 76 -2.93 -7.67 -1.09
N HIS A 77 -3.19 -8.44 -2.16
CA HIS A 77 -3.78 -7.95 -3.40
C HIS A 77 -5.26 -7.55 -3.27
N LEU A 78 -6.03 -8.14 -2.35
CA LEU A 78 -7.46 -7.83 -2.19
C LEU A 78 -7.73 -6.36 -1.82
N PRO A 79 -7.07 -5.78 -0.78
CA PRO A 79 -7.30 -4.38 -0.43
C PRO A 79 -6.79 -3.43 -1.53
N VAL A 80 -5.76 -3.82 -2.30
CA VAL A 80 -5.32 -3.07 -3.48
C VAL A 80 -6.40 -3.05 -4.57
N LEU A 81 -7.00 -4.20 -4.88
CA LEU A 81 -8.07 -4.30 -5.87
C LEU A 81 -9.32 -3.52 -5.45
N ASP A 82 -9.67 -3.56 -4.17
CA ASP A 82 -10.78 -2.76 -3.63
C ASP A 82 -10.52 -1.26 -3.73
N PHE A 83 -9.32 -0.80 -3.34
CA PHE A 83 -8.89 0.58 -3.53
C PHE A 83 -8.94 1.00 -5.01
N ALA A 84 -8.44 0.17 -5.92
CA ALA A 84 -8.39 0.46 -7.35
C ALA A 84 -9.77 0.60 -8.00
N ARG A 85 -10.81 -0.06 -7.46
CA ARG A 85 -12.20 0.09 -7.95
C ARG A 85 -12.74 1.51 -7.79
N ASN A 86 -12.31 2.22 -6.74
CA ASN A 86 -12.80 3.57 -6.42
C ASN A 86 -11.78 4.66 -6.80
N HIS A 87 -10.52 4.29 -7.00
CA HIS A 87 -9.43 5.22 -7.28
C HIS A 87 -8.60 4.74 -8.47
N PRO A 88 -8.92 5.16 -9.71
CA PRO A 88 -8.19 4.73 -10.90
C PRO A 88 -6.82 5.42 -10.99
N TYR A 89 -5.77 4.61 -11.05
CA TYR A 89 -4.38 4.97 -11.32
C TYR A 89 -3.84 4.10 -12.46
N ASP A 90 -2.77 4.55 -13.10
CA ASP A 90 -2.09 3.78 -14.13
C ASP A 90 -1.22 2.68 -13.50
N ASP A 91 -0.61 2.97 -12.36
CA ASP A 91 0.29 2.06 -11.64
C ASP A 91 0.01 2.08 -10.13
N TYR A 92 0.17 0.90 -9.51
CA TYR A 92 0.01 0.70 -8.07
C TYR A 92 1.26 0.02 -7.51
N TRP A 93 1.90 0.67 -6.55
CA TRP A 93 2.93 0.06 -5.73
C TRP A 93 2.34 -0.33 -4.39
N LEU A 94 2.60 -1.54 -3.93
CA LEU A 94 2.21 -2.00 -2.60
C LEU A 94 3.47 -2.18 -1.75
N ILE A 95 3.48 -1.56 -0.57
CA ILE A 95 4.53 -1.67 0.43
C ILE A 95 3.88 -2.20 1.71
N GLU A 96 4.27 -3.40 2.14
CA GLU A 96 3.80 -4.00 3.40
C GLU A 96 4.49 -3.32 4.60
N TYR A 97 3.78 -3.20 5.72
CA TYR A 97 4.26 -2.52 6.92
C TYR A 97 5.56 -3.10 7.52
N ASP A 98 5.86 -4.37 7.23
CA ASP A 98 7.05 -5.09 7.69
C ASP A 98 8.27 -4.91 6.76
N VAL A 99 8.10 -4.24 5.61
CA VAL A 99 9.21 -3.85 4.74
C VAL A 99 10.06 -2.78 5.43
N ARG A 100 11.33 -3.11 5.67
CA ARG A 100 12.34 -2.17 6.19
C ARG A 100 13.26 -1.76 5.05
N PHE A 101 13.15 -0.50 4.62
CA PHE A 101 13.99 0.06 3.55
C PHE A 101 14.84 1.23 4.08
N THR A 102 16.15 1.03 4.09
CA THR A 102 17.13 2.01 4.58
C THR A 102 17.65 2.95 3.49
N GLY A 103 17.39 2.65 2.21
CA GLY A 103 17.72 3.53 1.10
C GLY A 103 16.73 4.69 0.95
N ASP A 104 16.89 5.49 -0.11
CA ASP A 104 16.00 6.62 -0.44
C ASP A 104 14.88 6.15 -1.38
N TRP A 105 13.63 6.36 -0.99
CA TRP A 105 12.48 5.93 -1.80
C TRP A 105 12.36 6.70 -3.12
N ALA A 106 12.72 7.98 -3.15
CA ALA A 106 12.72 8.79 -4.36
C ALA A 106 13.68 8.21 -5.40
N VAL A 107 14.87 7.78 -4.96
CA VAL A 107 15.87 7.13 -5.82
C VAL A 107 15.33 5.80 -6.36
N PHE A 108 14.74 4.97 -5.50
CA PHE A 108 14.15 3.69 -5.90
C PHE A 108 13.09 3.89 -6.99
N PHE A 109 12.08 4.74 -6.73
CA PHE A 109 10.98 4.93 -7.67
C PHE A 109 11.42 5.61 -8.96
N SER A 110 12.33 6.60 -8.89
CA SER A 110 12.90 7.24 -10.09
C SER A 110 13.62 6.24 -11.00
N ALA A 111 14.28 5.24 -10.42
CA ALA A 111 14.96 4.20 -11.20
C ALA A 111 13.99 3.26 -11.93
N THR A 112 12.73 3.19 -11.52
CA THR A 112 11.68 2.35 -12.12
C THR A 112 10.80 3.12 -13.11
N ALA A 113 10.82 4.46 -13.06
CA ALA A 113 9.99 5.33 -13.89
C ALA A 113 10.17 5.05 -15.39
N GLY A 114 9.07 4.79 -16.09
CA GLY A 114 9.05 4.67 -17.56
C GLY A 114 9.81 3.47 -18.13
N LYS A 115 10.24 2.52 -17.29
CA LYS A 115 10.86 1.28 -17.76
C LYS A 115 9.78 0.22 -18.00
N PRO A 116 9.65 -0.33 -19.22
CA PRO A 116 8.73 -1.43 -19.45
C PRO A 116 9.15 -2.62 -18.59
N TRP A 117 8.16 -3.35 -18.06
CA TRP A 117 8.42 -4.62 -17.41
C TRP A 117 9.20 -5.54 -18.37
N LYS A 118 10.45 -5.85 -18.01
CA LYS A 118 11.23 -6.85 -18.71
C LYS A 118 10.92 -8.17 -18.05
N SER A 119 10.20 -9.06 -18.74
CA SER A 119 10.07 -10.44 -18.26
C SER A 119 11.47 -11.02 -18.10
N ILE A 120 11.75 -11.56 -16.92
CA ILE A 120 12.95 -12.35 -16.71
C ILE A 120 12.70 -13.67 -17.45
N SER A 121 13.26 -13.78 -18.65
CA SER A 121 13.31 -15.02 -19.43
C SER A 121 14.51 -15.86 -19.01
#